data_AF-A0A7R9ZMD4-F1
#
_entry.id   AF-A0A7R9ZMD4-F1
#
_cell.length_a   1.000
_cell.length_b   1.000
_cell.length_c   1.000
_cell.angle_alpha   90.00
_cell.angle_beta   90.00
_cell.angle_gamma   90.00
#
_symmetry.space_group_name_H-M   'P 1'
#
loop_
_entity.id
_entity.type
_entity.pdbx_description
1 polymer ?
#
loop_
_entity_poly.entity_id
_entity_poly.type
_entity_poly.pdbx_seq_one_letter_code
_entity_poly.pdbx_strand_id
1 'polypeptide(L)'
;FSTYTKVCQDTNQSLQYMCLAMNWQVVLNLSGMSSSNRRTVLTGDAFDERVILRQLQQRSVNGGGGNSGNVVGSASGSISLLQMILYRYKLYAALYFGEWDVAFSIGSSIMDDYCKKLPGQSGCIFVTYISGLAAFAASKFKSKDKKYKRHGRKCRDRLKAWADKGNPNCVHYVAMLDGEQEASRGMLDTASKFFESAIRLAGRRGIPQDQAIAHERLAEAWLYHGDSDNAKYHFLEALRLYGEWGAARKEELLRERCRKVWKTEETFNP
;
A
#
# COMPACT_ATOMS: atom_id res chain seq x y z
N PHE A 1 -11.93 -12.71 17.24
CA PHE A 1 -11.15 -13.21 16.08
C PHE A 1 -11.00 -14.74 16.14
N SER A 2 -10.57 -15.31 17.28
CA SER A 2 -10.41 -16.78 17.46
C SER A 2 -11.65 -17.61 17.09
N THR A 3 -12.85 -17.15 17.41
CA THR A 3 -14.10 -17.85 17.09
C THR A 3 -14.33 -17.97 15.58
N TYR A 4 -14.05 -16.92 14.80
CA TYR A 4 -14.31 -16.90 13.36
C TYR A 4 -13.26 -17.70 12.58
N THR A 5 -11.98 -17.61 12.98
CA THR A 5 -10.92 -18.45 12.41
C THR A 5 -11.16 -19.92 12.66
N LYS A 6 -11.66 -20.27 13.86
CA LYS A 6 -12.04 -21.64 14.20
C LYS A 6 -13.19 -22.14 13.33
N VAL A 7 -14.24 -21.34 13.14
CA VAL A 7 -15.34 -21.68 12.22
C VAL A 7 -14.84 -21.92 10.80
N CYS A 8 -13.94 -21.08 10.27
CA CYS A 8 -13.36 -21.31 8.94
C CYS A 8 -12.57 -22.64 8.87
N GLN A 9 -11.88 -23.02 9.93
CA GLN A 9 -11.17 -24.31 10.00
C GLN A 9 -12.15 -25.48 10.06
N ASP A 10 -13.13 -25.41 10.97
CA ASP A 10 -14.14 -26.46 11.18
C ASP A 10 -15.02 -26.68 9.94
N THR A 11 -15.18 -25.65 9.09
CA THR A 11 -15.96 -25.70 7.84
C THR A 11 -15.11 -25.87 6.57
N ASN A 12 -13.81 -26.18 6.70
CA ASN A 12 -12.88 -26.36 5.56
C ASN A 12 -12.76 -25.14 4.61
N GLN A 13 -12.97 -23.93 5.12
CA GLN A 13 -12.81 -22.67 4.38
C GLN A 13 -11.37 -22.14 4.43
N SER A 14 -10.43 -22.94 3.93
CA SER A 14 -8.99 -22.68 4.06
C SER A 14 -8.54 -21.36 3.40
N LEU A 15 -9.16 -20.96 2.28
CA LEU A 15 -8.82 -19.70 1.60
C LEU A 15 -9.24 -18.48 2.41
N GLN A 16 -10.44 -18.50 2.97
CA GLN A 16 -10.99 -17.45 3.82
C GLN A 16 -10.15 -17.33 5.09
N TYR A 17 -9.83 -18.46 5.73
CA TYR A 17 -8.92 -18.51 6.88
C TYR A 17 -7.59 -17.82 6.57
N MET A 18 -6.94 -18.15 5.46
CA MET A 18 -5.66 -17.53 5.08
C MET A 18 -5.79 -16.03 4.81
N CYS A 19 -6.85 -15.60 4.12
CA CYS A 19 -7.12 -14.18 3.90
C CYS A 19 -7.25 -13.41 5.21
N LEU A 20 -7.92 -13.99 6.21
CA LEU A 20 -8.11 -13.40 7.54
C LEU A 20 -6.79 -13.37 8.31
N ALA A 21 -6.04 -14.47 8.31
CA ALA A 21 -4.75 -14.57 8.97
C ALA A 21 -3.74 -13.55 8.43
N MET A 22 -3.64 -13.41 7.10
CA MET A 22 -2.79 -12.40 6.47
C MET A 22 -3.22 -10.97 6.82
N ASN A 23 -4.53 -10.68 6.79
CA ASN A 23 -5.03 -9.36 7.16
C ASN A 23 -4.77 -9.04 8.64
N TRP A 24 -4.98 -10.02 9.52
CA TRP A 24 -4.71 -9.87 10.94
C TRP A 24 -3.23 -9.62 11.21
N GLN A 25 -2.33 -10.32 10.51
CA GLN A 25 -0.90 -10.04 10.64
C GLN A 25 -0.55 -8.62 10.18
N VAL A 26 -1.17 -8.09 9.13
CA VAL A 26 -0.99 -6.67 8.75
C VAL A 26 -1.45 -5.73 9.88
N VAL A 27 -2.59 -6.02 10.52
CA VAL A 27 -3.08 -5.23 11.66
C VAL A 27 -2.13 -5.30 12.86
N LEU A 28 -1.61 -6.50 13.20
CA LEU A 28 -0.62 -6.66 14.27
C LEU A 28 0.66 -5.90 13.99
N ASN A 29 1.13 -5.89 12.73
CA ASN A 29 2.28 -5.11 12.33
C ASN A 29 2.03 -3.60 12.49
N LEU A 30 0.88 -3.10 12.00
CA LEU A 30 0.52 -1.67 12.05
C LEU A 30 0.26 -1.15 13.47
N SER A 31 -0.30 -1.99 14.34
CA SER A 31 -0.56 -1.66 15.75
C SER A 31 0.68 -1.81 16.64
N GLY A 32 1.73 -2.49 16.17
CA GLY A 32 2.92 -2.78 16.97
C GLY A 32 2.74 -3.93 17.96
N MET A 33 1.64 -4.69 17.85
CA MET A 33 1.36 -5.86 18.69
C MET A 33 1.99 -7.15 18.17
N SER A 34 2.57 -7.13 16.96
CA SER A 34 3.31 -8.27 16.41
C SER A 34 4.61 -8.51 17.18
N SER A 35 4.86 -9.75 17.58
CA SER A 35 6.14 -10.17 18.17
C SER A 35 7.33 -10.01 17.21
N SER A 36 7.06 -9.98 15.91
CA SER A 36 8.03 -9.66 14.86
C SER A 36 8.03 -8.16 14.57
N ASN A 37 9.20 -7.51 14.66
CA ASN A 37 9.39 -6.11 14.28
C ASN A 37 9.49 -5.89 12.75
N ARG A 38 9.09 -6.88 11.93
CA ARG A 38 9.15 -6.77 10.47
C ARG A 38 7.88 -6.10 9.95
N ARG A 39 8.05 -4.96 9.30
CA ARG A 39 6.96 -4.10 8.79
C ARG A 39 6.13 -4.79 7.70
N THR A 40 6.78 -5.19 6.60
CA THR A 40 6.12 -5.68 5.36
C THR A 40 6.18 -7.18 5.14
N VAL A 41 6.96 -7.88 5.95
CA VAL A 41 7.03 -9.34 5.96
C VAL A 41 5.93 -9.85 6.88
N LEU A 42 4.99 -10.63 6.35
CA LEU A 42 3.87 -11.17 7.12
C LEU A 42 4.32 -12.44 7.82
N THR A 43 5.18 -12.28 8.83
CA THR A 43 5.61 -13.34 9.74
C THR A 43 5.43 -12.85 11.17
N GLY A 44 4.60 -13.54 11.94
CA GLY A 44 4.35 -13.22 13.34
C GLY A 44 3.26 -14.12 13.92
N ASP A 45 2.50 -13.56 14.84
CA ASP A 45 1.56 -14.28 15.72
C ASP A 45 0.33 -14.84 14.98
N ALA A 46 -0.08 -14.20 13.89
CA ALA A 46 -1.28 -14.57 13.13
C ALA A 46 -0.97 -15.37 11.86
N PHE A 47 0.21 -15.16 11.26
CA PHE A 47 0.53 -15.71 9.95
C PHE A 47 2.05 -15.81 9.72
N ASP A 48 2.49 -16.84 9.01
CA ASP A 48 3.87 -17.00 8.53
C ASP A 48 3.92 -17.22 7.00
N GLU A 49 4.28 -16.18 6.26
CA GLU A 49 4.40 -16.22 4.81
C GLU A 49 5.41 -17.28 4.31
N ARG A 50 6.39 -17.67 5.13
CA ARG A 50 7.42 -18.65 4.74
C ARG A 50 6.84 -20.04 4.56
N VAL A 51 5.77 -20.38 5.27
CA VAL A 51 5.10 -21.68 5.10
C VAL A 51 4.49 -21.77 3.71
N ILE A 52 3.72 -20.74 3.32
CA ILE A 52 3.07 -20.68 2.00
C ILE A 52 4.10 -20.60 0.88
N LEU A 53 5.10 -19.72 1.02
CA LEU A 53 6.13 -19.56 -0.01
C LEU A 53 6.91 -20.86 -0.25
N ARG A 54 7.22 -21.62 0.81
CA ARG A 54 7.84 -22.96 0.69
C ARG A 54 6.93 -23.94 -0.02
N GLN A 55 5.65 -23.99 0.33
CA GLN A 55 4.68 -24.88 -0.33
C GLN A 55 4.54 -24.56 -1.83
N LEU A 56 4.51 -23.27 -2.19
CA LEU A 56 4.45 -22.83 -3.58
C LEU A 56 5.74 -23.19 -4.34
N GLN A 57 6.90 -23.03 -3.71
CA GLN A 57 8.18 -23.46 -4.30
C GLN A 57 8.24 -24.98 -4.52
N GLN A 58 7.83 -25.78 -3.53
CA GLN A 58 7.80 -27.24 -3.64
C GLN A 58 6.84 -27.73 -4.72
N ARG A 59 5.68 -27.08 -4.90
CA ARG A 59 4.75 -27.38 -6.00
C ARG A 59 5.33 -27.05 -7.36
N SER A 60 6.11 -25.97 -7.47
CA SER A 60 6.82 -25.63 -8.70
C SER A 60 7.91 -26.64 -9.05
N VAL A 61 8.57 -27.23 -8.05
CA VAL A 61 9.60 -28.26 -8.24
C VAL A 61 8.98 -29.60 -8.61
N ASN A 62 7.91 -30.01 -7.90
CA ASN A 62 7.26 -31.31 -8.12
C ASN A 62 6.35 -31.32 -9.37
N GLY A 63 5.93 -30.15 -9.87
CA GLY A 63 5.24 -30.01 -11.15
C GLY A 63 6.16 -29.99 -12.39
N GLY A 64 7.47 -30.19 -12.20
CA GLY A 64 8.51 -30.13 -13.24
C GLY A 64 8.72 -31.41 -14.04
N GLY A 65 7.72 -32.29 -14.16
CA GLY A 65 7.73 -33.44 -15.06
C GLY A 65 7.24 -33.07 -16.47
N GLY A 66 7.95 -32.15 -17.14
CA GLY A 66 7.54 -31.65 -18.46
C GLY A 66 8.48 -30.59 -19.03
N ASN A 67 9.64 -31.05 -19.51
CA ASN A 67 10.56 -30.41 -20.45
C ASN A 67 11.06 -28.96 -20.21
N SER A 68 12.21 -28.89 -19.52
CA SER A 68 13.43 -28.13 -19.88
C SER A 68 13.33 -26.67 -20.35
N GLY A 69 13.83 -25.74 -19.50
CA GLY A 69 14.24 -24.40 -19.93
C GLY A 69 14.57 -23.39 -18.81
N ASN A 70 15.81 -23.46 -18.31
CA ASN A 70 16.61 -22.41 -17.66
C ASN A 70 16.21 -21.74 -16.31
N VAL A 71 17.22 -21.76 -15.46
CA VAL A 71 17.42 -21.06 -14.19
C VAL A 71 17.76 -19.58 -14.44
N VAL A 72 17.20 -18.70 -13.60
CA VAL A 72 17.48 -17.26 -13.41
C VAL A 72 17.11 -16.34 -14.58
N GLY A 73 16.08 -15.50 -14.34
CA GLY A 73 15.89 -14.26 -15.11
C GLY A 73 14.85 -14.28 -16.22
N SER A 74 13.60 -14.67 -15.96
CA SER A 74 12.43 -14.06 -16.62
C SER A 74 11.12 -14.48 -15.96
N ALA A 75 10.31 -13.47 -15.67
CA ALA A 75 8.99 -13.57 -15.09
C ALA A 75 7.97 -14.04 -16.13
N SER A 76 7.61 -15.32 -16.14
CA SER A 76 6.33 -15.77 -16.71
C SER A 76 5.82 -17.10 -16.12
N GLY A 77 6.26 -17.45 -14.91
CA GLY A 77 5.54 -18.43 -14.11
C GLY A 77 4.21 -17.82 -13.67
N SER A 78 3.09 -18.42 -14.06
CA SER A 78 1.76 -17.93 -13.68
C SER A 78 1.66 -17.79 -12.16
N ILE A 79 1.58 -16.56 -11.64
CA ILE A 79 1.44 -16.30 -10.21
C ILE A 79 0.16 -16.98 -9.72
N SER A 80 0.27 -17.86 -8.71
CA SER A 80 -0.89 -18.55 -8.15
C SER A 80 -1.86 -17.57 -7.48
N LEU A 81 -3.15 -17.92 -7.39
CA LEU A 81 -4.14 -17.11 -6.69
C LEU A 81 -3.72 -16.78 -5.24
N LEU A 82 -3.17 -17.77 -4.54
CA LEU A 82 -2.69 -17.62 -3.17
C LEU A 82 -1.52 -16.64 -3.06
N GLN A 83 -0.58 -16.71 -3.99
CA GLN A 83 0.55 -15.79 -4.05
C GLN A 83 0.11 -14.35 -4.34
N MET A 84 -0.86 -14.17 -5.24
CA MET A 84 -1.45 -12.85 -5.52
C MET A 84 -2.14 -12.25 -4.29
N ILE A 85 -2.87 -13.07 -3.52
CA ILE A 85 -3.54 -12.64 -2.30
C ILE A 85 -2.52 -12.25 -1.22
N LEU A 86 -1.48 -13.08 -1.02
CA LEU A 86 -0.37 -12.76 -0.10
C LEU A 86 0.26 -11.42 -0.46
N TYR A 87 0.62 -11.25 -1.74
CA TYR A 87 1.26 -10.03 -2.22
C TYR A 87 0.36 -8.79 -2.08
N ARG A 88 -0.96 -8.93 -2.23
CA ARG A 88 -1.90 -7.84 -1.91
C ARG A 88 -1.81 -7.39 -0.45
N TYR A 89 -1.72 -8.31 0.51
CA TYR A 89 -1.58 -7.91 1.92
C TYR A 89 -0.21 -7.32 2.23
N LYS A 90 0.86 -7.81 1.58
CA LYS A 90 2.18 -7.17 1.64
C LYS A 90 2.16 -5.76 1.06
N LEU A 91 1.39 -5.51 -0.01
CA LEU A 91 1.17 -4.16 -0.53
C LEU A 91 0.52 -3.23 0.48
N TYR A 92 -0.48 -3.70 1.24
CA TYR A 92 -1.08 -2.88 2.30
C TYR A 92 -0.06 -2.51 3.38
N ALA A 93 0.73 -3.47 3.85
CA ALA A 93 1.78 -3.17 4.82
C ALA A 93 2.80 -2.18 4.24
N ALA A 94 3.24 -2.39 3.00
CA ALA A 94 4.24 -1.54 2.34
C ALA A 94 3.74 -0.11 2.10
N LEU A 95 2.47 0.04 1.74
CA LEU A 95 1.79 1.34 1.62
C LEU A 95 1.92 2.15 2.91
N TYR A 96 1.43 1.60 4.02
CA TYR A 96 1.35 2.36 5.26
C TYR A 96 2.74 2.59 5.86
N PHE A 97 3.65 1.62 5.80
CA PHE A 97 5.03 1.82 6.27
C PHE A 97 5.91 2.67 5.33
N GLY A 98 5.38 3.13 4.19
CA GLY A 98 6.12 3.96 3.24
C GLY A 98 7.26 3.22 2.54
N GLU A 99 7.19 1.90 2.44
CA GLU A 99 8.20 1.08 1.76
C GLU A 99 7.94 1.09 0.24
N TRP A 100 8.10 2.26 -0.38
CA TRP A 100 7.70 2.51 -1.77
C TRP A 100 8.39 1.61 -2.79
N ASP A 101 9.65 1.25 -2.57
CA ASP A 101 10.38 0.33 -3.46
C ASP A 101 9.80 -1.10 -3.41
N VAL A 102 9.44 -1.58 -2.22
CA VAL A 102 8.77 -2.87 -2.03
C VAL A 102 7.37 -2.83 -2.63
N ALA A 103 6.61 -1.77 -2.35
CA ALA A 103 5.27 -1.58 -2.89
C ALA A 103 5.26 -1.54 -4.42
N PHE A 104 6.20 -0.82 -5.04
CA PHE A 104 6.32 -0.76 -6.49
C PHE A 104 6.72 -2.12 -7.09
N SER A 105 7.71 -2.79 -6.50
CA SER A 105 8.18 -4.10 -6.96
C SER A 105 7.03 -5.13 -6.99
N ILE A 106 6.31 -5.25 -5.87
CA ILE A 106 5.18 -6.17 -5.78
C ILE A 106 4.05 -5.73 -6.71
N GLY A 107 3.65 -4.46 -6.63
CA GLY A 107 2.50 -3.92 -7.33
C GLY A 107 2.65 -3.99 -8.84
N SER A 108 3.81 -3.61 -9.36
CA SER A 108 4.09 -3.70 -10.80
C SER A 108 4.14 -5.13 -11.31
N SER A 109 4.46 -6.11 -10.45
CA SER A 109 4.47 -7.54 -10.83
C SER A 109 3.09 -8.18 -10.87
N ILE A 110 2.14 -7.78 -10.00
CA ILE A 110 0.84 -8.46 -9.88
C ILE A 110 -0.35 -7.70 -10.44
N MET A 111 -0.26 -6.38 -10.62
CA MET A 111 -1.44 -5.54 -10.80
C MET A 111 -2.31 -5.92 -12.01
N ASP A 112 -1.68 -6.22 -13.16
CA ASP A 112 -2.41 -6.63 -14.36
C ASP A 112 -3.02 -8.04 -14.20
N ASP A 113 -2.22 -9.00 -13.73
CA ASP A 113 -2.65 -10.37 -13.53
C ASP A 113 -3.76 -10.49 -12.47
N TYR A 114 -3.67 -9.72 -11.39
CA TYR A 114 -4.69 -9.66 -10.34
C TYR A 114 -6.01 -9.20 -10.92
N CYS A 115 -6.01 -8.09 -11.67
CA CYS A 115 -7.23 -7.55 -12.29
C CYS A 115 -7.80 -8.47 -13.38
N LYS A 116 -6.94 -9.19 -14.10
CA LYS A 116 -7.36 -10.14 -15.15
C LYS A 116 -7.96 -11.41 -14.57
N LYS A 117 -7.36 -11.99 -13.52
CA LYS A 117 -7.80 -13.25 -12.91
C LYS A 117 -8.97 -13.08 -11.95
N LEU A 118 -9.12 -11.89 -11.35
CA LEU A 118 -10.15 -11.58 -10.36
C LEU A 118 -10.94 -10.32 -10.76
N PRO A 119 -11.56 -10.29 -11.96
CA PRO A 119 -12.30 -9.11 -12.40
C PRO A 119 -13.44 -8.79 -11.43
N GLY A 120 -13.68 -7.50 -11.17
CA GLY A 120 -14.73 -7.02 -10.27
C GLY A 120 -14.44 -7.16 -8.78
N GLN A 121 -13.38 -7.89 -8.38
CA GLN A 121 -13.00 -7.97 -6.97
C GLN A 121 -12.44 -6.63 -6.49
N SER A 122 -12.85 -6.19 -5.29
CA SER A 122 -12.45 -4.91 -4.69
C SER A 122 -10.93 -4.77 -4.55
N GLY A 123 -10.21 -5.89 -4.39
CA GLY A 123 -8.75 -5.94 -4.36
C GLY A 123 -8.08 -5.30 -5.60
N CYS A 124 -8.75 -5.29 -6.76
CA CYS A 124 -8.23 -4.67 -7.97
C CYS A 124 -8.03 -3.15 -7.81
N ILE A 125 -8.95 -2.48 -7.11
CA ILE A 125 -8.87 -1.05 -6.83
C ILE A 125 -7.63 -0.77 -5.99
N PHE A 126 -7.48 -1.49 -4.88
CA PHE A 126 -6.37 -1.33 -3.96
C PHE A 126 -5.01 -1.63 -4.58
N VAL A 127 -4.88 -2.77 -5.28
CA VAL A 127 -3.62 -3.13 -5.95
C VAL A 127 -3.26 -2.07 -7.00
N THR A 128 -4.23 -1.57 -7.78
CA THR A 128 -3.98 -0.51 -8.77
C THR A 128 -3.56 0.80 -8.10
N TYR A 129 -4.26 1.21 -7.04
CA TYR A 129 -3.95 2.43 -6.28
C TYR A 129 -2.54 2.39 -5.69
N ILE A 130 -2.20 1.34 -4.94
CA ILE A 130 -0.90 1.24 -4.25
C ILE A 130 0.24 1.17 -5.27
N SER A 131 0.07 0.42 -6.36
CA SER A 131 1.04 0.37 -7.46
C SER A 131 1.28 1.75 -8.08
N GLY A 132 0.21 2.52 -8.30
CA GLY A 132 0.30 3.87 -8.85
C GLY A 132 1.00 4.84 -7.90
N LEU A 133 0.62 4.82 -6.62
CA LEU A 133 1.17 5.69 -5.59
C LEU A 133 2.66 5.40 -5.38
N ALA A 134 3.03 4.12 -5.24
CA ALA A 134 4.42 3.71 -5.10
C ALA A 134 5.26 4.09 -6.32
N ALA A 135 4.69 4.00 -7.52
CA ALA A 135 5.38 4.43 -8.74
C ALA A 135 5.65 5.94 -8.74
N PHE A 136 4.68 6.78 -8.37
CA PHE A 136 4.92 8.21 -8.28
C PHE A 136 5.89 8.57 -7.16
N ALA A 137 5.78 7.94 -5.98
CA ALA A 137 6.73 8.13 -4.88
C ALA A 137 8.17 7.78 -5.29
N ALA A 138 8.37 6.63 -5.95
CA ALA A 138 9.67 6.21 -6.47
C ALA A 138 10.20 7.16 -7.57
N SER A 139 9.32 7.75 -8.37
CA SER A 139 9.70 8.66 -9.46
C SER A 139 10.35 9.96 -8.99
N LYS A 140 10.15 10.37 -7.73
CA LYS A 140 10.80 11.55 -7.13
C LYS A 140 12.31 11.36 -7.04
N PHE A 141 12.76 10.18 -6.60
CA PHE A 141 14.18 9.85 -6.42
C PHE A 141 14.81 9.20 -7.66
N LYS A 142 14.01 8.50 -8.47
CA LYS A 142 14.46 7.77 -9.68
C LYS A 142 13.99 8.46 -10.95
N SER A 143 14.01 9.80 -10.97
CA SER A 143 13.34 10.66 -11.96
C SER A 143 13.75 10.43 -13.42
N LYS A 144 14.97 9.92 -13.67
CA LYS A 144 15.48 9.57 -15.00
C LYS A 144 14.80 8.31 -15.58
N ASP A 145 14.24 7.45 -14.73
CA ASP A 145 13.61 6.22 -15.16
C ASP A 145 12.11 6.46 -15.47
N LYS A 146 11.82 6.60 -16.77
CA LYS A 146 10.47 6.87 -17.28
C LYS A 146 9.47 5.77 -16.91
N LYS A 147 9.91 4.57 -16.53
CA LYS A 147 9.01 3.44 -16.23
C LYS A 147 8.10 3.73 -15.05
N TYR A 148 8.60 4.43 -14.02
CA TYR A 148 7.81 4.77 -12.83
C TYR A 148 6.67 5.72 -13.18
N LYS A 149 6.99 6.82 -13.88
CA LYS A 149 5.98 7.80 -14.32
C LYS A 149 4.94 7.16 -15.26
N ARG A 150 5.37 6.27 -16.16
CA ARG A 150 4.46 5.53 -17.05
C ARG A 150 3.55 4.59 -16.26
N HIS A 151 4.09 3.86 -15.28
CA HIS A 151 3.32 2.94 -14.45
C HIS A 151 2.31 3.68 -13.56
N GLY A 152 2.72 4.80 -12.95
CA GLY A 152 1.85 5.67 -12.16
C GLY A 152 0.65 6.16 -12.98
N ARG A 153 0.90 6.71 -14.18
CA ARG A 153 -0.16 7.14 -15.11
C ARG A 153 -1.09 6.00 -15.51
N LYS A 154 -0.55 4.83 -15.86
CA LYS A 154 -1.36 3.64 -16.18
C LYS A 154 -2.34 3.29 -15.05
N CYS A 155 -1.88 3.31 -13.80
CA CYS A 155 -2.71 3.00 -12.65
C CYS A 155 -3.79 4.08 -12.43
N ARG A 156 -3.37 5.35 -12.52
CA ARG A 156 -4.26 6.51 -12.42
C ARG A 156 -5.36 6.48 -13.47
N ASP A 157 -5.02 6.22 -14.74
CA ASP A 157 -5.98 6.20 -15.85
C ASP A 157 -6.95 5.03 -15.73
N ARG A 158 -6.49 3.87 -15.20
CA ARG A 158 -7.37 2.74 -14.89
C ARG A 158 -8.38 3.09 -13.79
N LEU A 159 -7.94 3.67 -12.69
CA LEU A 159 -8.82 4.11 -11.60
C LEU A 159 -9.79 5.19 -12.08
N LYS A 160 -9.31 6.14 -12.89
CA LYS A 160 -10.16 7.15 -13.51
C LYS A 160 -11.22 6.53 -14.41
N ALA A 161 -10.86 5.58 -15.27
CA ALA A 161 -11.81 4.90 -16.12
C ALA A 161 -12.91 4.17 -15.31
N TRP A 162 -12.59 3.64 -14.12
CA TRP A 162 -13.60 3.08 -13.23
C TRP A 162 -14.45 4.14 -12.52
N ALA A 163 -13.84 5.26 -12.09
CA ALA A 163 -14.56 6.39 -11.50
C ALA A 163 -15.54 7.03 -12.51
N ASP A 164 -15.11 7.25 -13.75
CA ASP A 164 -15.92 7.83 -14.82
C ASP A 164 -17.09 6.91 -15.21
N LYS A 165 -16.95 5.59 -15.02
CA LYS A 165 -18.03 4.59 -15.13
C LYS A 165 -18.94 4.51 -13.90
N GLY A 166 -18.77 5.43 -12.94
CA GLY A 166 -19.63 5.54 -11.77
C GLY A 166 -19.18 4.73 -10.55
N ASN A 167 -17.94 4.20 -10.49
CA ASN A 167 -17.45 3.55 -9.28
C ASN A 167 -17.01 4.60 -8.24
N PRO A 168 -17.80 4.85 -7.16
CA PRO A 168 -17.44 5.87 -6.20
C PRO A 168 -16.16 5.52 -5.46
N ASN A 169 -15.83 4.24 -5.27
CA ASN A 169 -14.67 3.77 -4.49
C ASN A 169 -13.32 4.07 -5.13
N CYS A 170 -13.31 4.62 -6.35
CA CYS A 170 -12.09 5.04 -7.05
C CYS A 170 -11.78 6.54 -6.91
N VAL A 171 -12.77 7.38 -6.60
CA VAL A 171 -12.68 8.85 -6.79
C VAL A 171 -11.59 9.48 -5.92
N HIS A 172 -11.49 9.11 -4.65
CA HIS A 172 -10.46 9.65 -3.76
C HIS A 172 -9.06 9.15 -4.13
N TYR A 173 -8.93 7.91 -4.62
CA TYR A 173 -7.67 7.40 -5.14
C TYR A 173 -7.22 8.08 -6.44
N VAL A 174 -8.15 8.46 -7.32
CA VAL A 174 -7.83 9.25 -8.52
C VAL A 174 -7.27 10.61 -8.09
N ALA A 175 -7.95 11.31 -7.18
CA ALA A 175 -7.48 12.59 -6.65
C ALA A 175 -6.10 12.46 -5.98
N MET A 176 -5.88 11.38 -5.22
CA MET A 176 -4.58 11.09 -4.60
C MET A 176 -3.45 10.93 -5.63
N LEU A 177 -3.70 10.17 -6.71
CA LEU A 177 -2.70 9.96 -7.76
C LEU A 177 -2.50 11.18 -8.66
N ASP A 178 -3.53 12.01 -8.85
CA ASP A 178 -3.39 13.31 -9.52
C ASP A 178 -2.50 14.26 -8.70
N GLY A 179 -2.68 14.30 -7.37
CA GLY A 179 -1.82 15.07 -6.47
C GLY A 179 -0.36 14.63 -6.54
N GLU A 180 -0.09 13.33 -6.49
CA GLU A 180 1.27 12.80 -6.61
C GLU A 180 1.90 13.04 -7.98
N GLN A 181 1.10 12.98 -9.04
CA GLN A 181 1.57 13.29 -10.39
C GLN A 181 2.03 14.75 -10.48
N GLU A 182 1.21 15.70 -10.01
CA GLU A 182 1.56 17.13 -10.06
C GLU A 182 2.69 17.48 -9.10
N ALA A 183 2.73 16.87 -7.91
CA ALA A 183 3.86 16.99 -6.99
C ALA A 183 5.16 16.48 -7.62
N SER A 184 5.13 15.38 -8.39
CA SER A 184 6.31 14.87 -9.11
C SER A 184 6.83 15.80 -10.21
N ARG A 185 6.05 16.83 -10.58
CA ARG A 185 6.40 17.89 -11.53
C ARG A 185 6.80 19.19 -10.85
N GLY A 186 6.73 19.26 -9.52
CA GLY A 186 6.94 20.49 -8.75
C GLY A 186 5.77 21.48 -8.79
N MET A 187 4.60 21.07 -9.31
CA MET A 187 3.41 21.91 -9.41
C MET A 187 2.60 21.87 -8.10
N LEU A 188 3.18 22.36 -7.00
CA LEU A 188 2.62 22.13 -5.66
C LEU A 188 1.24 22.78 -5.43
N ASP A 189 0.98 23.97 -5.96
CA ASP A 189 -0.34 24.62 -5.84
C ASP A 189 -1.46 23.81 -6.47
N THR A 190 -1.14 23.07 -7.54
CA THR A 190 -2.09 22.16 -8.19
C THR A 190 -2.17 20.84 -7.44
N ALA A 191 -1.01 20.32 -7.00
CA ALA A 191 -0.94 19.09 -6.24
C ALA A 191 -1.76 19.17 -4.94
N SER A 192 -1.65 20.27 -4.20
CA SER A 192 -2.36 20.50 -2.93
C SER A 192 -3.87 20.40 -3.10
N LYS A 193 -4.44 21.04 -4.14
CA LYS A 193 -5.88 20.95 -4.45
C LYS A 193 -6.35 19.53 -4.68
N PHE A 194 -5.55 18.71 -5.35
CA PHE A 194 -5.86 17.30 -5.56
C PHE A 194 -5.75 16.48 -4.26
N PHE A 195 -4.72 16.71 -3.45
CA PHE A 195 -4.58 16.06 -2.15
C PHE A 195 -5.70 16.47 -1.17
N GLU A 196 -6.06 17.75 -1.09
CA GLU A 196 -7.19 18.25 -0.29
C GLU A 196 -8.51 17.63 -0.75
N SER A 197 -8.69 17.44 -2.05
CA SER A 197 -9.84 16.70 -2.59
C SER A 197 -9.83 15.25 -2.09
N ALA A 198 -8.69 14.55 -2.14
CA ALA A 198 -8.55 13.19 -1.63
C ALA A 198 -8.84 13.11 -0.12
N ILE A 199 -8.29 14.03 0.68
CA ILE A 199 -8.52 14.17 2.14
C ILE A 199 -10.01 14.31 2.42
N ARG A 200 -10.68 15.28 1.79
CA ARG A 200 -12.10 15.54 1.99
C ARG A 200 -12.98 14.36 1.57
N LEU A 201 -12.67 13.72 0.45
CA LEU A 201 -13.44 12.58 -0.04
C LEU A 201 -13.29 11.34 0.86
N ALA A 202 -12.08 11.07 1.36
CA ALA A 202 -11.83 10.00 2.32
C ALA A 202 -12.51 10.28 3.67
N GLY A 203 -12.39 11.50 4.18
CA GLY A 203 -13.00 11.92 5.44
C GLY A 203 -14.53 11.84 5.41
N ARG A 204 -15.18 12.31 4.34
CA ARG A 204 -16.65 12.20 4.17
C ARG A 204 -17.16 10.75 4.16
N ARG A 205 -16.29 9.78 3.88
CA ARG A 205 -16.63 8.36 3.84
C ARG A 205 -16.25 7.60 5.10
N GLY A 206 -15.65 8.28 6.09
CA GLY A 206 -15.17 7.63 7.31
C GLY A 206 -14.04 6.64 7.04
N ILE A 207 -13.11 6.98 6.14
CA ILE A 207 -11.95 6.14 5.81
C ILE A 207 -10.68 6.84 6.36
N PRO A 208 -10.46 6.83 7.69
CA PRO A 208 -9.41 7.62 8.34
C PRO A 208 -8.01 7.27 7.83
N GLN A 209 -7.75 6.02 7.48
CA GLN A 209 -6.46 5.59 6.95
C GLN A 209 -6.13 6.16 5.58
N ASP A 210 -7.13 6.33 4.70
CA ASP A 210 -6.96 6.95 3.39
C ASP A 210 -6.83 8.47 3.52
N GLN A 211 -7.49 9.06 4.53
CA GLN A 211 -7.31 10.46 4.87
C GLN A 211 -5.90 10.72 5.43
N ALA A 212 -5.45 9.88 6.37
CA ALA A 212 -4.13 9.96 7.00
C ALA A 212 -3.01 9.91 5.97
N ILE A 213 -3.07 8.95 5.03
CA ILE A 213 -2.06 8.84 3.99
C ILE A 213 -2.10 10.05 3.05
N ALA A 214 -3.27 10.59 2.70
CA ALA A 214 -3.35 11.79 1.87
C ALA A 214 -2.70 13.00 2.55
N HIS A 215 -2.91 13.18 3.86
CA HIS A 215 -2.20 14.16 4.67
C HIS A 215 -0.68 13.90 4.68
N GLU A 216 -0.23 12.68 4.97
CA GLU A 216 1.21 12.34 5.01
C GLU A 216 1.89 12.62 3.67
N ARG A 217 1.26 12.26 2.54
CA ARG A 217 1.83 12.45 1.20
C ARG A 217 1.87 13.92 0.78
N LEU A 218 0.87 14.72 1.15
CA LEU A 218 0.89 16.16 0.95
C LEU A 218 1.98 16.82 1.81
N ALA A 219 2.10 16.43 3.07
CA ALA A 219 3.15 16.91 3.97
C ALA A 219 4.55 16.61 3.41
N GLU A 220 4.75 15.39 2.90
CA GLU A 220 5.99 15.00 2.25
C GLU A 220 6.27 15.79 0.97
N ALA A 221 5.24 16.15 0.20
CA ALA A 221 5.40 16.97 -0.98
C ALA A 221 5.86 18.39 -0.60
N TRP A 222 5.21 19.04 0.37
CA TRP A 222 5.63 20.34 0.88
C TRP A 222 7.07 20.31 1.41
N LEU A 223 7.39 19.34 2.25
CA LEU A 223 8.72 19.20 2.84
C LEU A 223 9.80 18.98 1.78
N TYR A 224 9.54 18.16 0.76
CA TYR A 224 10.47 17.90 -0.35
C TYR A 224 10.82 19.18 -1.13
N HIS A 225 9.88 20.13 -1.20
CA HIS A 225 10.08 21.42 -1.87
C HIS A 225 10.48 22.56 -0.91
N GLY A 226 10.79 22.24 0.35
CA GLY A 226 11.34 23.20 1.32
C GLY A 226 10.32 23.98 2.13
N ASP A 227 9.03 23.66 2.04
CA ASP A 227 7.97 24.30 2.83
C ASP A 227 7.67 23.47 4.09
N SER A 228 8.43 23.71 5.16
CA SER A 228 8.26 22.98 6.43
C SER A 228 6.98 23.34 7.16
N ASP A 229 6.47 24.55 6.99
CA ASP A 229 5.35 25.06 7.79
C ASP A 229 4.03 24.41 7.31
N ASN A 230 3.79 24.40 6.00
CA ASN A 230 2.66 23.66 5.43
C ASN A 230 2.79 22.14 5.68
N ALA A 231 4.02 21.61 5.64
CA ALA A 231 4.25 20.20 5.95
C ALA A 231 3.84 19.83 7.39
N LYS A 232 4.16 20.70 8.38
CA LYS A 232 3.91 20.42 9.80
C LYS A 232 2.43 20.15 10.08
N TYR A 233 1.53 21.02 9.60
CA TYR A 233 0.10 20.86 9.80
C TYR A 233 -0.41 19.49 9.29
N HIS A 234 -0.04 19.13 8.06
CA HIS A 234 -0.50 17.88 7.48
C HIS A 234 0.11 16.65 8.17
N PHE A 235 1.35 16.71 8.66
CA PHE A 235 1.89 15.60 9.45
C PHE A 235 1.16 15.40 10.79
N LEU A 236 0.78 16.48 11.48
CA LEU A 236 0.02 16.39 12.72
C LEU A 236 -1.35 15.74 12.50
N GLU A 237 -2.05 16.11 11.42
CA GLU A 237 -3.31 15.46 11.06
C GLU A 237 -3.13 13.98 10.68
N ALA A 238 -2.06 13.65 9.94
CA ALA A 238 -1.75 12.25 9.64
C ALA A 238 -1.51 11.43 10.91
N LEU A 239 -0.77 11.97 11.88
CA LEU A 239 -0.54 11.33 13.19
C LEU A 239 -1.84 11.10 13.95
N ARG A 240 -2.69 12.14 14.07
CA ARG A 240 -4.00 12.04 14.73
C ARG A 240 -4.86 10.94 14.10
N LEU A 241 -4.98 10.94 12.77
CA LEU A 241 -5.79 9.98 12.03
C LEU A 241 -5.23 8.55 12.10
N TYR A 242 -3.90 8.37 12.10
CA TYR A 242 -3.30 7.05 12.32
C TYR A 242 -3.54 6.52 13.74
N GLY A 243 -3.52 7.41 14.74
CA GLY A 243 -3.88 7.09 16.12
C GLY A 243 -5.34 6.66 16.24
N GLU A 244 -6.26 7.44 15.67
CA GLU A 244 -7.71 7.11 15.63
C GLU A 244 -8.01 5.79 14.92
N TRP A 245 -7.25 5.48 13.86
CA TRP A 245 -7.37 4.21 13.15
C TRP A 245 -6.78 3.02 13.92
N GLY A 246 -5.95 3.26 14.94
CA GLY A 246 -5.28 2.22 15.74
C GLY A 246 -3.95 1.72 15.17
N ALA A 247 -3.34 2.46 14.24
CA ALA A 247 -2.05 2.12 13.64
C ALA A 247 -0.87 2.68 14.45
N ALA A 248 -0.81 2.33 15.75
CA ALA A 248 0.14 2.91 16.70
C ALA A 248 1.61 2.79 16.27
N ARG A 249 2.03 1.68 15.66
CA ARG A 249 3.41 1.53 15.16
C ARG A 249 3.70 2.43 13.96
N LYS A 250 2.74 2.62 13.08
CA LYS A 250 2.87 3.58 11.98
C LYS A 250 2.95 5.01 12.52
N GLU A 251 2.09 5.35 13.45
CA GLU A 251 2.08 6.66 14.11
C GLU A 251 3.43 6.96 14.79
N GLU A 252 3.95 6.03 15.60
CA GLU A 252 5.24 6.13 16.27
C GLU A 252 6.38 6.42 15.28
N LEU A 253 6.47 5.64 14.20
CA LEU A 253 7.51 5.81 13.17
C LEU A 253 7.38 7.15 12.44
N LEU A 254 6.15 7.62 12.18
CA LEU A 254 5.93 8.92 11.58
C LEU A 254 6.33 10.04 12.55
N ARG A 255 6.03 9.90 13.84
CA ARG A 255 6.40 10.86 14.89
C ARG A 255 7.91 10.97 15.04
N GLU A 256 8.63 9.84 15.04
CA GLU A 256 10.10 9.82 15.03
C GLU A 256 10.68 10.55 13.81
N ARG A 257 10.09 10.35 12.63
CA ARG A 257 10.51 11.07 11.42
C ARG A 257 10.29 12.57 11.57
N CYS A 258 9.14 12.98 12.08
CA CYS A 258 8.85 14.40 12.30
C CYS A 258 9.83 15.04 13.29
N ARG A 259 10.11 14.38 14.43
CA ARG A 259 11.12 14.86 15.39
C ARG A 259 12.49 15.12 14.75
N LYS A 260 12.91 14.27 13.82
CA LYS A 260 14.19 14.45 13.09
C LYS A 260 14.17 15.68 12.16
N VAL A 261 13.01 16.01 11.59
CA VAL A 261 12.84 17.18 10.71
C VAL A 261 12.83 18.47 11.54
N TRP A 262 12.12 18.50 12.68
CA TRP A 262 11.91 19.70 13.48
C TRP A 262 12.87 19.88 14.69
N LYS A 263 13.79 18.94 14.94
CA LYS A 263 14.92 18.99 15.91
C LYS A 263 14.60 19.21 17.41
N THR A 264 13.46 19.79 17.79
CA THR A 264 13.04 19.98 19.19
C THR A 264 11.55 19.66 19.36
N GLU A 265 11.16 19.06 20.49
CA GLU A 265 9.74 18.74 20.78
C GLU A 265 8.87 20.00 20.85
N GLU A 266 9.45 21.15 21.18
CA GLU A 266 8.77 22.46 21.24
C GLU A 266 8.31 22.96 19.86
N THR A 267 9.03 22.64 18.77
CA THR A 267 8.67 23.12 17.43
C THR A 267 7.70 22.19 16.70
N PHE A 268 7.46 20.97 17.19
CA PHE A 268 6.54 20.01 16.57
C PHE A 268 5.31 19.67 17.43
N ASN A 269 5.25 20.08 18.70
CA ASN A 269 4.02 19.89 19.48
C ASN A 269 2.85 20.71 18.88
N PRO A 270 1.64 20.14 18.83
CA PRO A 270 0.42 20.82 18.40
C PRO A 270 0.02 21.96 19.34
#